data_AF-A0A0D7QB58-F1
#
_entry.id   AF-A0A0D7QB58-F1
#
_cell.length_a   1.000
_cell.length_b   1.000
_cell.length_c   1.000
_cell.angle_alpha   90.00
_cell.angle_beta   90.00
_cell.angle_gamma   90.00
#
_symmetry.space_group_name_H-M   'P 1'
#
loop_
_entity.id
_entity.type
_entity.pdbx_description
1 polymer ?
#
loop_
_entity_poly.entity_id
_entity_poly.type
_entity_poly.pdbx_seq_one_letter_code
_entity_poly.pdbx_strand_id
1 'polypeptide(L)' 'MLIRPRDISDRMSNGQQLEILTLPLAAARCKAREIIHEAPQSGFTAVIEKWRQLPDGQIEFAVRHFPAAD' A
#
# COMPACT_ATOMS: atom_id res chain seq x y z
N MET A 1 -31.98 -3.23 -0.61
CA MET A 1 -30.57 -2.84 -0.82
C MET A 1 -29.69 -3.82 -0.07
N LEU A 2 -29.02 -4.73 -0.78
CA LEU A 2 -28.12 -5.73 -0.18
C LEU A 2 -26.75 -5.06 0.02
N ILE A 3 -26.48 -4.59 1.24
CA ILE A 3 -25.15 -4.11 1.63
C ILE A 3 -24.22 -5.32 1.55
N ARG A 4 -23.31 -5.32 0.57
CA ARG A 4 -22.26 -6.34 0.49
C ARG A 4 -21.29 -6.07 1.65
N PRO A 5 -20.80 -7.11 2.35
CA PRO A 5 -19.93 -6.94 3.52
C PRO A 5 -18.64 -6.14 3.24
N ARG A 6 -18.22 -6.03 1.97
CA ARG A 6 -17.11 -5.18 1.53
C ARG A 6 -17.36 -3.67 1.72
N ASP A 7 -18.62 -3.21 1.71
CA ASP A 7 -19.00 -1.79 1.79
C ASP A 7 -18.83 -1.21 3.20
N ILE A 8 -18.87 -2.07 4.24
CA ILE A 8 -18.68 -1.66 5.64
C ILE A 8 -17.19 -1.48 5.96
N SER A 9 -16.32 -2.30 5.38
CA SER A 9 -14.86 -2.18 5.54
C SER A 9 -14.31 -0.91 4.90
N ASP A 10 -14.89 -0.47 3.79
CA ASP A 10 -14.54 0.78 3.12
C ASP A 10 -14.89 2.01 3.98
N ARG A 11 -16.09 2.02 4.58
CA ARG A 11 -16.56 3.12 5.45
C ARG A 11 -15.87 3.21 6.81
N MET A 12 -15.36 2.10 7.34
CA MET A 12 -14.57 2.09 8.59
C MET A 12 -13.08 2.42 8.37
N SER A 13 -12.63 2.45 7.11
CA SER A 13 -11.26 2.80 6.75
C SER A 13 -11.19 4.31 6.51
N ASN A 14 -11.08 5.09 7.58
CA ASN A 14 -10.91 6.55 7.58
C ASN A 14 -9.75 7.04 6.68
N GLY A 15 -9.96 7.12 5.37
CA GLY A 15 -9.09 7.84 4.41
C GLY A 15 -7.68 7.28 4.22
N GLN A 16 -7.43 6.02 4.56
CA GLN A 16 -6.11 5.38 4.44
C GLN A 16 -6.17 4.22 3.47
N GLN A 17 -5.82 4.50 2.20
CA GLN A 17 -5.79 3.49 1.16
C GLN A 17 -4.60 2.55 1.38
N LEU A 18 -4.90 1.32 1.81
CA LEU A 18 -3.95 0.21 1.92
C LEU A 18 -3.96 -0.59 0.62
N GLU A 19 -2.82 -0.66 -0.05
CA GLU A 19 -2.62 -1.46 -1.26
C GLU A 19 -1.65 -2.61 -0.95
N ILE A 20 -2.03 -3.85 -1.24
CA ILE A 20 -1.17 -5.03 -1.05
C ILE A 20 -0.60 -5.43 -2.41
N LEU A 21 0.72 -5.46 -2.52
CA LEU A 21 1.45 -5.78 -3.74
C LEU A 21 2.29 -7.03 -3.53
N THR A 22 2.16 -7.99 -4.45
CA THR A 22 3.00 -9.19 -4.51
C THR A 22 3.80 -9.15 -5.79
N LEU A 23 5.12 -8.95 -5.65
CA LEU A 23 6.03 -8.76 -6.78
C LEU A 23 7.29 -9.60 -6.59
N PRO A 24 7.96 -10.05 -7.67
CA PRO A 24 9.29 -10.64 -7.59
C PRO A 24 10.27 -9.71 -6.87
N LEU A 25 11.29 -10.24 -6.15
CA LEU A 25 12.23 -9.45 -5.35
C LEU A 25 12.79 -8.21 -6.06
N ALA A 26 13.20 -8.34 -7.32
CA ALA A 26 13.74 -7.22 -8.10
C ALA A 26 12.69 -6.12 -8.34
N ALA A 27 11.46 -6.51 -8.71
CA ALA A 27 10.35 -5.60 -8.95
C ALA A 27 9.86 -4.96 -7.64
N ALA A 28 9.78 -5.74 -6.56
CA ALA A 28 9.42 -5.23 -5.23
C ALA A 28 10.41 -4.18 -4.73
N ARG A 29 11.72 -4.40 -4.91
CA ARG A 29 12.75 -3.41 -4.59
C ARG A 29 12.64 -2.15 -5.46
N CYS A 30 12.35 -2.31 -6.74
CA CYS A 30 12.16 -1.17 -7.64
C CYS A 30 10.97 -0.33 -7.17
N LYS A 31 9.82 -0.97 -6.93
CA LYS A 31 8.60 -0.30 -6.48
C LYS A 31 8.76 0.35 -5.11
N ALA A 32 9.44 -0.33 -4.18
CA ALA A 32 9.74 0.22 -2.88
C ALA A 32 10.62 1.48 -2.96
N ARG A 33 11.63 1.46 -3.85
CA ARG A 33 12.46 2.65 -4.11
C ARG A 33 11.64 3.78 -4.71
N GLU A 34 10.75 3.50 -5.67
CA GLU A 34 9.86 4.52 -6.22
C GLU A 34 9.03 5.17 -5.12
N ILE A 35 8.39 4.38 -4.25
CA ILE A 35 7.56 4.88 -3.15
C ILE A 35 8.37 5.75 -2.17
N ILE A 36 9.60 5.34 -1.83
CA ILE A 36 10.45 6.05 -0.87
C ILE A 36 11.08 7.30 -1.48
N HIS A 37 11.42 7.27 -2.78
CA HIS A 37 12.07 8.37 -3.49
C HIS A 37 11.07 9.35 -4.12
N GLU A 38 9.81 8.94 -4.32
CA GLU A 38 8.72 9.82 -4.69
C GLU A 38 8.57 10.85 -3.57
N ALA A 39 9.00 12.09 -3.86
CA ALA A 39 8.67 13.22 -3.01
C ALA A 39 7.15 13.26 -2.82
N PRO A 40 6.61 13.78 -1.70
CA PRO A 40 5.16 13.88 -1.48
C PRO A 40 4.53 14.81 -2.53
N GLN A 41 4.27 14.28 -3.72
CA GLN A 41 4.01 15.08 -4.92
C GLN A 41 2.52 15.42 -5.06
N SER A 42 1.68 14.93 -4.14
CA SER A 42 0.24 15.15 -4.21
C SER A 42 -0.42 15.36 -2.85
N GLY A 43 0.34 15.80 -1.84
CA GLY A 43 -0.18 15.90 -0.48
C GLY A 43 -0.57 14.53 0.08
N PHE A 44 0.11 13.47 -0.36
CA PHE A 44 0.02 12.14 0.22
C PHE A 44 1.44 11.60 0.45
N THR A 45 1.67 10.99 1.59
CA THR A 45 2.92 10.29 1.94
C THR A 45 2.63 8.80 1.89
N ALA A 46 3.32 8.09 1.00
CA ALA A 46 3.23 6.64 0.89
C ALA A 46 4.24 5.96 1.83
N VAL A 47 3.78 5.01 2.63
CA VAL A 47 4.58 4.26 3.60
C VAL A 47 4.46 2.78 3.31
N ILE A 48 5.58 2.08 3.29
CA ILE A 48 5.61 0.63 3.13
C ILE A 48 5.51 -0.03 4.49
N GLU A 49 4.49 -0.85 4.69
CA GLU A 49 4.24 -1.61 5.91
C GLU A 49 4.15 -3.11 5.58
N LYS A 50 4.35 -3.96 6.60
CA LYS A 50 4.10 -5.41 6.53
C LYS A 50 4.67 -6.10 5.27
N TRP A 51 5.99 -6.13 5.14
CA TRP A 51 6.65 -6.87 4.07
C TRP A 51 7.00 -8.30 4.51
N ARG A 52 6.88 -9.25 3.60
CA ARG A 52 7.31 -10.64 3.79
C ARG A 52 7.83 -11.23 2.49
N GLN A 53 8.80 -12.14 2.61
CA GLN A 53 9.27 -12.94 1.50
C GLN A 53 8.47 -14.24 1.41
N LEU A 54 7.97 -14.53 0.21
CA LEU A 54 7.28 -15.77 -0.12
C LEU A 54 8.31 -16.85 -0.50
N PRO A 55 7.98 -18.14 -0.31
CA PRO A 55 8.87 -19.25 -0.65
C PRO A 55 9.23 -19.31 -2.13
N ASP A 56 8.42 -18.69 -2.99
CA ASP A 56 8.61 -18.59 -4.43
C ASP A 56 9.64 -17.51 -4.87
N GLY A 57 10.27 -16.82 -3.90
CA GLY A 57 11.21 -15.72 -4.19
C GLY A 57 10.53 -14.38 -4.49
N GLN A 58 9.20 -14.33 -4.33
CA GLN A 58 8.41 -13.11 -4.41
C GLN A 58 8.38 -12.39 -3.07
N ILE A 59 8.12 -11.09 -3.09
CA ILE A 59 7.94 -10.25 -1.91
C ILE A 59 6.51 -9.73 -1.94
N GLU A 60 5.80 -9.93 -0.84
CA GLU A 60 4.52 -9.29 -0.59
C GLU A 60 4.75 -8.13 0.37
N PHE A 61 4.25 -6.94 0.05
CA PHE A 61 4.30 -5.78 0.93
C PHE A 61 3.02 -4.96 0.82
N ALA A 62 2.65 -4.28 1.92
CA ALA A 62 1.55 -3.34 1.93
C ALA A 62 2.08 -1.91 1.78
N VAL A 63 1.41 -1.12 0.97
CA VAL A 63 1.66 0.31 0.80
C VAL A 63 0.46 1.05 1.36
N ARG A 64 0.71 1.98 2.26
CA ARG A 64 -0.31 2.81 2.87
C ARG A 64 -0.09 4.25 2.47
N HIS A 65 -1.10 4.85 1.88
CA HIS A 65 -1.09 6.25 1.52
C HIS A 65 -1.74 7.05 2.66
N PHE A 66 -0.96 7.95 3.25
CA PHE A 66 -1.45 8.91 4.23
C PHE A 66 -1.67 10.24 3.53
N PRO A 67 -2.78 10.95 3.76
CA PRO A 67 -2.85 12.36 3.40
C PRO A 67 -1.73 13.09 4.17
N ALA A 68 -0.90 13.83 3.44
CA ALA A 68 0.04 14.77 4.03
C ALA A 68 -0.80 15.76 4.83
N ALA A 69 -0.62 15.74 6.16
CA ALA A 69 -1.20 16.75 7.01
C ALA A 69 -0.53 18.09 6.66
N ASP A 70 -1.35 19.07 6.30
CA ASP A 70 -0.96 20.49 6.22
C ASP A 70 -0.38 20.97 7.56
#